data_AF-X1QKX2-F1
#
_entry.id   AF-X1QKX2-F1
#
_cell.length_a   1.000
_cell.length_b   1.000
_cell.length_c   1.000
_cell.angle_alpha   90.00
_cell.angle_beta   90.00
_cell.angle_gamma   90.00
#
_symmetry.space_group_name_H-M   'P 1'
#
loop_
_entity.id
_entity.type
_entity.pdbx_description
1 polymer ?
#
loop_
_entity_poly.entity_id
_entity_poly.type
_entity_poly.pdbx_seq_one_letter_code
_entity_poly.pdbx_strand_id
1 'polypeptide(L)'
;MTIFIKPSISLSNDIFILFISTEAVTPSALINIRPVVAAIREFFGGSQLSQFMDQTNPLAELTHKRRLSAMGPGGLSRKRAGFEVRDVHFSHYGRICPIETPEGPNIGLIGSLATYGRINQYGFIETLYRKVISEVSNA
;
A
#
# COMPACT_ATOMS: atom_id res chain seq x y z
N MET A 1 -1.44 10.27 25.04
CA MET A 1 -1.24 11.45 24.16
C MET A 1 -2.04 11.21 22.89
N THR A 2 -3.30 11.60 22.96
CA THR A 2 -4.31 11.46 21.90
C THR A 2 -3.88 12.33 20.73
N ILE A 3 -3.41 11.72 19.65
CA ILE A 3 -3.07 12.48 18.45
C ILE A 3 -4.38 12.74 17.71
N PHE A 4 -5.01 13.83 18.13
CA PHE A 4 -5.90 14.64 17.33
C PHE A 4 -5.19 14.94 16.00
N ILE A 5 -5.51 14.18 14.95
CA ILE A 5 -5.36 14.70 13.59
C ILE A 5 -6.53 15.67 13.46
N LYS A 6 -6.26 16.95 13.75
CA LYS A 6 -7.14 18.04 13.38
C LYS A 6 -6.75 18.40 11.95
N PRO A 7 -7.42 17.89 10.90
CA PRO A 7 -7.33 18.56 9.63
C PRO A 7 -7.96 19.93 9.88
N SER A 8 -7.15 20.97 9.85
CA SER A 8 -7.63 22.34 9.71
C SER A 8 -8.23 22.50 8.30
N ILE A 9 -9.31 21.76 8.04
CA ILE A 9 -10.36 22.19 7.14
C ILE A 9 -10.95 23.39 7.86
N SER A 10 -10.66 24.57 7.36
CA SER A 10 -11.34 25.80 7.76
C SER A 10 -12.84 25.53 7.72
N LEU A 11 -13.40 25.34 8.92
CA LEU A 11 -14.83 25.36 9.20
C LEU A 11 -15.34 26.78 8.90
N SER A 12 -15.54 27.06 7.62
CA SER A 12 -16.34 28.19 7.16
C SER A 12 -17.15 27.72 5.96
N ASN A 13 -18.34 27.21 6.29
CA ASN A 13 -19.58 27.31 5.51
C ASN A 13 -19.84 26.42 4.28
N ASP A 14 -18.92 25.56 3.83
CA ASP A 14 -19.16 24.77 2.60
C ASP A 14 -19.62 23.30 2.81
N ILE A 15 -19.88 22.88 4.05
CA ILE A 15 -20.42 21.53 4.39
C ILE A 15 -21.90 21.62 4.86
N PHE A 16 -22.56 22.77 4.66
CA PHE A 16 -23.97 22.89 4.99
C PHE A 16 -24.82 22.23 3.89
N ILE A 17 -25.42 21.12 4.30
CA ILE A 17 -26.67 20.54 3.80
C ILE A 17 -27.46 21.56 2.99
N LEU A 18 -27.66 21.23 1.72
CA LEU A 18 -28.63 21.82 0.82
C LEU A 18 -29.98 21.99 1.55
N PHE A 19 -30.31 23.19 2.01
CA PHE A 19 -31.70 23.58 2.24
C PHE A 19 -32.33 23.73 0.85
N ILE A 20 -32.72 22.61 0.23
CA ILE A 20 -33.55 22.64 -0.99
C ILE A 20 -34.97 22.26 -0.60
N SER A 21 -35.89 23.20 -0.80
CA SER A 21 -37.32 22.95 -0.83
C SER A 21 -37.64 21.90 -1.89
N THR A 22 -38.42 20.90 -1.49
CA THR A 22 -38.71 19.62 -2.16
C THR A 22 -39.26 19.67 -3.59
N GLU A 23 -39.39 20.85 -4.21
CA GLU A 23 -40.18 21.02 -5.45
C GLU A 23 -39.34 21.18 -6.73
N ALA A 24 -38.00 21.30 -6.66
CA ALA A 24 -37.15 21.28 -7.85
C ALA A 24 -35.68 20.90 -7.53
N VAL A 25 -35.45 19.72 -6.96
CA VAL A 25 -34.08 19.23 -6.73
C VAL A 25 -33.53 18.63 -8.03
N THR A 26 -32.51 19.26 -8.62
CA THR A 26 -31.72 18.61 -9.68
C THR A 26 -30.63 17.73 -9.03
N PRO A 27 -30.38 16.50 -9.51
CA PRO A 27 -29.39 15.59 -8.90
C PRO A 27 -27.97 16.19 -8.81
N SER A 28 -27.65 17.12 -9.72
CA SER A 28 -26.37 17.83 -9.77
C SER A 28 -26.15 18.81 -8.61
N ALA A 29 -27.23 19.29 -7.96
CA ALA A 29 -27.12 20.18 -6.81
C ALA A 29 -26.82 19.40 -5.50
N LEU A 30 -27.16 18.10 -5.44
CA LEU A 30 -26.98 17.25 -4.26
C LEU A 30 -25.54 16.76 -4.06
N ILE A 31 -24.73 16.71 -5.11
CA ILE A 31 -23.40 16.10 -5.08
C ILE A 31 -22.34 17.17 -5.29
N ASN A 32 -21.54 17.43 -4.25
CA ASN A 32 -20.34 18.27 -4.36
C ASN A 32 -19.10 17.39 -4.63
N ILE A 33 -18.46 17.59 -5.78
CA ILE A 33 -17.26 16.85 -6.19
C ILE A 33 -15.95 17.38 -5.59
N ARG A 34 -15.95 18.61 -5.05
CA ARG A 34 -14.73 19.27 -4.53
C ARG A 34 -14.02 18.46 -3.42
N PRO A 35 -14.72 17.89 -2.42
CA PRO A 35 -14.07 17.08 -1.38
C PRO A 35 -13.40 15.82 -1.93
N VAL A 36 -14.01 15.18 -2.95
CA VAL A 36 -13.45 13.97 -3.59
C VAL A 36 -12.16 14.31 -4.32
N VAL A 37 -12.13 15.40 -5.08
CA VAL A 37 -10.94 15.86 -5.80
C VAL A 37 -9.83 16.26 -4.81
N ALA A 38 -10.19 16.92 -3.70
CA ALA A 38 -9.24 17.29 -2.66
C ALA A 38 -8.57 16.06 -2.02
N ALA A 39 -9.36 15.05 -1.64
CA ALA A 39 -8.85 13.82 -1.06
C ALA A 39 -7.92 13.04 -2.01
N ILE A 40 -8.26 12.98 -3.31
CA ILE A 40 -7.41 12.34 -4.32
C ILE A 40 -6.08 13.09 -4.48
N ARG A 41 -6.13 14.44 -4.55
CA ARG A 41 -4.91 15.26 -4.66
C ARG A 41 -4.02 15.14 -3.44
N GLU A 42 -4.60 15.11 -2.24
CA GLU A 42 -3.85 14.91 -1.00
C GLU A 42 -3.16 13.54 -0.98
N PHE A 43 -3.88 12.48 -1.39
CA PHE A 43 -3.31 11.13 -1.46
C PHE A 43 -2.13 11.05 -2.43
N PHE A 44 -2.28 11.49 -3.68
CA PHE A 44 -1.19 11.39 -4.66
C PHE A 44 -0.06 12.43 -4.44
N GLY A 45 -0.38 13.58 -3.86
CA GLY A 45 0.57 14.68 -3.66
C GLY A 45 1.44 14.55 -2.41
N GLY A 46 0.98 13.86 -1.36
CA GLY A 46 1.69 13.83 -0.07
C GLY A 46 1.70 12.49 0.67
N SER A 47 1.09 11.43 0.14
CA SER A 47 1.11 10.12 0.79
C SER A 47 2.52 9.52 0.81
N GLN A 48 2.88 8.89 1.94
CA GLN A 48 4.14 8.13 2.07
C GLN A 48 4.23 6.94 1.09
N LEU A 49 3.09 6.49 0.57
CA LEU A 49 3.01 5.42 -0.44
C LEU A 49 3.15 5.96 -1.87
N SER A 50 2.93 7.26 -2.08
CA SER A 50 3.12 7.92 -3.38
C SER A 50 4.55 8.44 -3.46
N GLN A 51 5.47 7.59 -3.94
CA GLN A 51 6.89 7.88 -4.02
C GLN A 51 7.30 8.32 -5.43
N PHE A 52 8.30 9.19 -5.52
CA PHE A 52 8.92 9.52 -6.80
C PHE A 52 9.59 8.28 -7.39
N MET A 53 9.22 7.93 -8.62
CA MET A 53 9.74 6.75 -9.30
C MET A 53 11.25 6.87 -9.51
N ASP A 54 11.95 5.74 -9.36
CA ASP A 54 13.37 5.66 -9.66
C ASP A 54 13.51 5.23 -11.11
N GLN A 55 14.05 6.12 -11.94
CA GLN A 55 14.18 5.94 -13.39
C GLN A 55 15.64 5.88 -13.83
N THR A 56 16.54 5.51 -12.92
CA THR A 56 17.98 5.40 -13.23
C THR A 56 18.24 4.33 -14.30
N ASN A 57 17.53 3.20 -14.23
CA ASN A 57 17.57 2.15 -15.24
C ASN A 57 16.23 1.38 -15.30
N PRO A 58 15.96 0.61 -16.38
CA PRO A 58 14.71 -0.14 -16.51
C PRO A 58 14.47 -1.16 -15.39
N LEU A 59 15.56 -1.72 -14.84
CA LEU A 59 15.46 -2.69 -13.74
C LEU A 59 15.02 -2.02 -12.43
N ALA A 60 15.57 -0.85 -12.09
CA ALA A 60 15.19 -0.08 -10.90
C ALA A 60 13.73 0.36 -10.99
N GLU A 61 13.27 0.78 -12.17
CA GLU A 61 11.87 1.11 -12.39
C GLU A 61 10.96 -0.10 -12.11
N LEU A 62 11.34 -1.27 -12.63
CA LEU A 62 10.58 -2.51 -12.44
C LEU A 62 10.59 -2.97 -10.97
N THR A 63 11.76 -2.94 -10.32
CA THR A 63 11.92 -3.26 -8.89
C THR A 63 11.09 -2.31 -8.03
N HIS A 64 11.13 -1.00 -8.30
CA HIS A 64 10.39 -0.01 -7.53
C HIS A 64 8.88 -0.24 -7.64
N LYS A 65 8.37 -0.53 -8.84
CA LYS A 65 6.94 -0.89 -9.02
C LYS A 65 6.53 -2.19 -8.31
N ARG A 66 7.47 -3.11 -8.07
CA ARG A 66 7.23 -4.41 -7.39
C ARG A 66 7.57 -4.38 -5.89
N ARG A 67 7.89 -3.21 -5.33
CA ARG A 67 8.31 -3.04 -3.95
C ARG A 67 7.11 -3.13 -3.00
N LEU A 68 7.30 -3.89 -1.93
CA LEU A 68 6.39 -4.02 -0.80
C LEU A 68 6.91 -3.19 0.38
N SER A 69 6.01 -2.49 1.05
CA SER A 69 6.34 -1.70 2.24
C SER A 69 5.39 -2.09 3.38
N ALA A 70 5.97 -2.49 4.51
CA ALA A 70 5.23 -2.66 5.77
C ALA A 70 5.02 -1.32 6.50
N MET A 71 5.60 -0.23 5.97
CA MET A 71 5.46 1.13 6.49
C MET A 71 4.37 1.88 5.74
N GLY A 72 3.63 2.73 6.45
CA GLY A 72 2.58 3.57 5.90
C GLY A 72 1.50 3.87 6.96
N PRO A 73 0.44 4.59 6.59
CA PRO A 73 -0.72 4.79 7.47
C PRO A 73 -1.33 3.42 7.82
N GLY A 74 -1.38 3.09 9.11
CA GLY A 74 -1.84 1.77 9.60
C GLY A 74 -0.79 0.66 9.59
N GLY A 75 0.43 0.94 9.10
CA GLY A 75 1.55 0.00 9.11
C GLY A 75 2.46 0.16 10.33
N LEU A 76 3.63 -0.48 10.26
CA LEU A 76 4.65 -0.41 11.31
C LEU A 76 5.49 0.87 11.18
N SER A 77 5.79 1.48 12.31
CA SER A 77 6.77 2.58 12.35
C SER A 77 8.19 2.03 12.50
N ARG A 78 9.17 2.64 11.82
CA ARG A 78 10.59 2.21 11.83
C ARG A 78 11.17 1.99 13.24
N LYS A 79 10.79 2.85 14.20
CA LYS A 79 11.27 2.81 15.58
C LYS A 79 10.54 1.79 16.47
N ARG A 80 9.33 1.36 16.10
CA ARG A 80 8.52 0.41 16.88
C ARG A 80 8.50 -1.01 16.30
N ALA A 81 8.99 -1.21 15.09
CA ALA A 81 9.09 -2.54 14.51
C ALA A 81 10.13 -3.36 15.30
N GLY A 82 9.66 -4.39 15.99
CA GLY A 82 10.49 -5.35 16.71
C GLY A 82 11.37 -6.17 15.77
N PHE A 83 12.33 -6.89 16.35
CA PHE A 83 13.27 -7.73 15.61
C PHE A 83 12.56 -8.86 14.85
N GLU A 84 11.54 -9.47 15.46
CA GLU A 84 10.78 -10.59 14.89
C GLU A 84 10.11 -10.27 13.54
N VAL A 85 9.64 -9.04 13.34
CA VAL A 85 8.95 -8.65 12.10
C VAL A 85 9.94 -8.40 10.95
N ARG A 86 11.22 -8.18 11.26
CA ARG A 86 12.27 -7.94 10.27
C ARG A 86 12.91 -9.23 9.78
N ASP A 87 12.73 -10.32 10.50
CA ASP A 87 13.34 -11.59 10.17
C ASP A 87 12.65 -12.29 8.98
N VAL A 88 13.40 -13.14 8.29
CA VAL A 88 12.89 -13.89 7.14
C VAL A 88 12.15 -15.12 7.65
N HIS A 89 10.83 -15.09 7.57
CA HIS A 89 10.00 -16.24 7.91
C HIS A 89 9.99 -17.30 6.79
N PHE A 90 9.81 -18.57 7.15
CA PHE A 90 9.73 -19.69 6.18
C PHE A 90 8.64 -19.50 5.12
N SER A 91 7.55 -18.81 5.46
CA SER A 91 6.46 -18.51 4.53
C SER A 91 6.86 -17.52 3.43
N HIS A 92 7.97 -16.79 3.57
CA HIS A 92 8.44 -15.87 2.53
C HIS A 92 8.92 -16.61 1.29
N TYR A 93 9.31 -17.87 1.43
CA TYR A 93 9.80 -18.69 0.32
C TYR A 93 8.81 -18.71 -0.85
N GLY A 94 9.28 -18.27 -2.02
CA GLY A 94 8.47 -18.15 -3.25
C GLY A 94 7.49 -16.98 -3.29
N ARG A 95 7.26 -16.25 -2.19
CA ARG A 95 6.31 -15.12 -2.10
C ARG A 95 7.01 -13.76 -2.08
N ILE A 96 7.98 -13.59 -1.20
CA ILE A 96 8.74 -12.35 -0.99
C ILE A 96 10.23 -12.67 -1.19
N CYS A 97 10.97 -11.76 -1.82
CA CYS A 97 12.41 -11.91 -1.97
C CYS A 97 13.11 -11.73 -0.61
N PRO A 98 13.87 -12.72 -0.10
CA PRO A 98 14.57 -12.59 1.18
C PRO A 98 15.88 -11.80 1.09
N ILE A 99 16.36 -11.52 -0.12
CA ILE A 99 17.66 -10.88 -0.36
C ILE A 99 17.49 -9.38 -0.66
N GLU A 100 16.47 -9.02 -1.43
CA GLU A 100 16.26 -7.66 -1.91
C GLU A 100 15.56 -6.78 -0.86
N THR A 101 16.28 -6.50 0.23
CA THR A 101 15.91 -5.54 1.28
C THR A 101 16.94 -4.41 1.29
N PRO A 102 16.54 -3.14 1.47
CA PRO A 102 17.49 -2.07 1.69
C PRO A 102 18.24 -2.29 3.01
N GLU A 103 19.51 -1.90 3.02
CA GLU A 103 20.33 -1.93 4.23
C GLU A 103 19.95 -0.81 5.20
N GLY A 104 20.37 -0.94 6.46
CA GLY A 104 20.20 0.07 7.50
C GLY A 104 18.84 0.04 8.20
N PRO A 105 18.22 1.20 8.51
CA PRO A 105 17.06 1.27 9.41
C PRO A 105 15.77 0.67 8.84
N ASN A 106 15.71 0.47 7.52
CA ASN A 106 14.54 -0.09 6.83
C ASN A 106 14.65 -1.60 6.55
N ILE A 107 15.71 -2.25 7.04
CA ILE A 107 15.94 -3.68 6.84
C ILE A 107 14.73 -4.51 7.32
N GLY A 108 14.24 -5.40 6.45
CA GLY A 108 13.09 -6.26 6.73
C GLY A 108 11.71 -5.55 6.74
N LEU A 109 11.66 -4.23 6.59
CA LEU A 109 10.40 -3.45 6.51
C LEU A 109 10.00 -3.11 5.07
N ILE A 110 10.98 -3.12 4.18
CA ILE A 110 10.81 -2.96 2.74
C ILE A 110 11.38 -4.21 2.10
N GLY A 111 10.63 -4.79 1.18
CA GLY A 111 11.08 -5.93 0.38
C GLY A 111 10.53 -5.86 -1.03
N SER A 112 10.84 -6.86 -1.83
CA SER A 112 10.31 -7.02 -3.19
C SER A 112 9.49 -8.30 -3.30
N LEU A 113 8.50 -8.30 -4.18
CA LEU A 113 7.81 -9.54 -4.56
C LEU A 113 8.78 -10.53 -5.21
N ALA A 114 8.65 -11.81 -4.87
CA ALA A 114 9.38 -12.87 -5.55
C ALA A 114 8.98 -12.95 -7.05
N THR A 115 9.81 -13.61 -7.87
CA THR A 115 9.62 -13.68 -9.32
C THR A 115 8.25 -14.21 -9.74
N TYR A 116 7.77 -15.26 -9.07
CA TYR A 116 6.48 -15.89 -9.32
C TYR A 116 5.40 -15.52 -8.29
N GLY A 117 5.71 -14.60 -7.37
CA GLY A 117 4.77 -14.12 -6.36
C GLY A 117 3.64 -13.34 -7.01
N ARG A 118 2.39 -13.73 -6.76
CA ARG A 118 1.18 -13.05 -7.25
C ARG A 118 0.23 -12.75 -6.10
N ILE A 119 -0.57 -11.70 -6.24
CA ILE A 119 -1.55 -11.29 -5.23
C ILE A 119 -2.92 -11.87 -5.62
N ASN A 120 -3.56 -12.59 -4.71
CA ASN A 120 -4.92 -13.11 -4.87
C ASN A 120 -5.96 -11.99 -4.65
N GLN A 121 -7.22 -12.20 -5.02
CA GLN A 121 -8.35 -11.28 -4.84
C GLN A 121 -8.55 -10.81 -3.39
N TYR A 122 -8.12 -11.63 -2.43
CA TYR A 122 -8.18 -11.31 -0.99
C TYR A 122 -6.95 -10.54 -0.47
N GLY A 123 -5.94 -10.29 -1.32
CA GLY A 123 -4.71 -9.58 -0.95
C GLY A 123 -3.57 -10.48 -0.44
N PHE A 124 -3.73 -11.81 -0.44
CA PHE A 124 -2.66 -12.74 -0.06
C PHE A 124 -1.65 -12.96 -1.19
N ILE A 125 -0.38 -13.17 -0.83
CA ILE A 125 0.67 -13.52 -1.80
C ILE A 125 0.71 -15.03 -1.99
N GLU A 126 0.50 -15.47 -3.22
CA GLU A 126 0.55 -16.85 -3.65
C GLU A 126 1.81 -17.10 -4.47
N THR A 127 2.24 -18.36 -4.46
CA THR A 127 3.37 -18.82 -5.26
C THR A 127 3.02 -20.14 -5.93
N LEU A 128 3.61 -20.35 -7.10
CA LEU A 128 3.31 -21.48 -7.97
C LEU A 128 4.04 -22.73 -7.47
N TYR A 129 3.27 -23.77 -7.17
CA TYR A 129 3.78 -25.11 -6.91
C TYR A 129 3.30 -26.10 -7.97
N ARG A 130 4.10 -27.12 -8.24
CA ARG A 130 3.72 -28.24 -9.09
C ARG A 130 3.25 -29.40 -8.24
N LYS A 131 2.07 -29.93 -8.56
CA LYS A 131 1.58 -31.17 -7.93
C LYS A 131 2.43 -32.36 -8.41
N VAL A 132 3.00 -33.11 -7.48
CA VAL A 132 3.72 -34.35 -7.75
C VAL A 132 2.73 -35.52 -7.67
N ILE A 133 2.66 -36.35 -8.71
CA ILE A 133 1.70 -37.47 -8.81
C ILE A 133 2.40 -38.82 -8.63
N SER A 134 3.63 -38.94 -9.09
CA SER A 134 4.42 -40.17 -9.01
C SER A 134 5.87 -39.84 -8.67
N GLU A 135 6.45 -40.59 -7.75
CA GLU A 135 7.87 -40.55 -7.42
C GLU A 135 8.58 -41.65 -8.21
N VAL A 136 9.66 -41.29 -8.90
CA VAL A 136 10.54 -42.28 -9.54
C VAL A 136 11.59 -42.66 -8.51
N SER A 137 11.77 -43.97 -8.25
CA SER A 137 12.86 -44.43 -7.40
C SER A 137 14.18 -44.04 -8.05
N ASN A 138 14.98 -43.22 -7.35
CA ASN A 138 16.36 -42.95 -7.77
C ASN A 138 17.13 -44.28 -7.69
N ALA A 139 17.52 -44.79 -8.86
CA ALA A 139 18.36 -45.98 -9.01
C ALA A 139 19.79 -45.74 -8.53
#